data_AF-A0A959BS15-F1
#
_entry.id   AF-A0A959BS15-F1
#
_cell.length_a   1.000
_cell.length_b   1.000
_cell.length_c   1.000
_cell.angle_alpha   90.00
_cell.angle_beta   90.00
_cell.angle_gamma   90.00
#
_symmetry.space_group_name_H-M   'P 1'
#
loop_
_entity.id
_entity.type
_entity.pdbx_description
1 polymer ?
#
loop_
_entity_poly.entity_id
_entity_poly.type
_entity_poly.pdbx_seq_one_letter_code
_entity_poly.pdbx_strand_id
1 'polypeptide(L)' 'MKKIAAFKNQLDVVAEVSLHPNTDFLVDYDNQQYAFEIGGANKKDAQIRQLKNAFFTLDDLETGFANQIPLWLFGFLY' A
#
# COMPACT_ATOMS: atom_id res chain seq x y z
N MET A 1 -3.63 12.52 -6.25
CA MET A 1 -3.59 13.23 -4.95
C MET A 1 -4.63 12.74 -3.94
N LYS A 2 -5.93 12.58 -4.24
CA LYS A 2 -6.94 12.17 -3.23
C LYS A 2 -6.74 10.75 -2.62
N LYS A 3 -6.22 9.77 -3.38
CA LYS A 3 -6.09 8.36 -2.94
C LYS A 3 -4.96 8.12 -1.93
N ILE A 4 -3.79 8.72 -2.18
CA ILE A 4 -2.59 8.65 -1.33
C ILE A 4 -2.87 9.20 0.07
N ALA A 5 -3.56 10.36 0.14
CA ALA A 5 -3.94 10.96 1.41
C ALA A 5 -4.98 10.12 2.18
N ALA A 6 -5.95 9.52 1.48
CA ALA A 6 -6.95 8.65 2.10
C ALA A 6 -6.31 7.38 2.69
N PHE A 7 -5.40 6.74 1.96
CA PHE A 7 -4.63 5.60 2.47
C PHE A 7 -3.86 5.96 3.73
N LYS A 8 -3.06 7.04 3.70
CA LYS A 8 -2.30 7.46 4.88
C LYS A 8 -3.22 7.67 6.08
N ASN A 9 -4.30 8.43 5.91
CA ASN A 9 -5.22 8.73 7.01
C ASN A 9 -5.88 7.49 7.62
N GLN A 10 -6.16 6.46 6.80
CA GLN A 10 -6.75 5.20 7.28
C GLN A 10 -5.73 4.36 8.05
N LEU A 11 -4.47 4.29 7.59
CA LEU A 11 -3.44 3.47 8.24
C LEU A 11 -2.79 4.14 9.46
N ASP A 12 -2.75 5.48 9.52
CA ASP A 12 -2.21 6.24 10.66
C ASP A 12 -2.90 5.88 11.99
N VAL A 13 -4.12 5.33 11.93
CA VAL A 13 -4.90 4.91 13.10
C VAL A 13 -4.31 3.65 13.75
N VAL A 14 -3.69 2.77 12.96
CA VAL A 14 -3.28 1.42 13.37
C VAL A 14 -1.78 1.17 13.28
N ALA A 15 -1.04 1.98 12.53
CA ALA A 15 0.39 1.81 12.27
C ALA A 15 1.08 3.15 12.02
N GLU A 16 2.41 3.18 12.15
CA GLU A 16 3.20 4.36 11.79
C GLU A 16 3.44 4.36 10.26
N VAL A 17 3.05 5.45 9.59
CA VAL A 17 3.12 5.58 8.13
C VAL A 17 4.08 6.71 7.74
N SER A 18 5.13 6.36 7.00
CA SER A 18 6.15 7.29 6.50
C SER A 18 6.33 7.16 4.98
N LEU A 19 7.09 8.07 4.36
CA LEU A 19 7.40 8.03 2.93
C LEU A 19 8.57 7.08 2.66
N HIS A 20 8.55 6.40 1.51
CA HIS A 20 9.62 5.50 1.10
C HIS A 20 10.33 6.01 -0.17
N PRO A 21 11.64 5.74 -0.38
CA PRO A 21 12.36 6.25 -1.56
C PRO A 21 11.92 5.62 -2.89
N ASN A 22 11.46 4.37 -2.86
CA ASN A 22 11.15 3.56 -4.06
C ASN A 22 9.65 3.23 -4.19
N THR A 23 8.84 3.59 -3.19
CA THR A 23 7.38 3.34 -3.14
C THR A 23 6.70 4.53 -2.49
N ASP A 24 5.38 4.64 -2.59
CA ASP A 24 4.63 5.75 -1.98
C ASP A 24 4.79 5.81 -0.44
N PHE A 25 4.66 4.66 0.25
CA PHE A 25 4.69 4.61 1.71
C PHE A 25 5.49 3.44 2.27
N LEU A 26 5.99 3.62 3.49
CA LEU A 26 6.52 2.60 4.38
C LEU A 26 5.63 2.56 5.64
N VAL A 27 5.20 1.37 6.02
CA VAL A 27 4.34 1.14 7.19
C VAL A 27 5.10 0.25 8.17
N ASP A 28 5.27 0.77 9.38
CA ASP A 28 5.86 0.04 10.51
C ASP A 28 4.73 -0.53 11.38
N TYR A 29 4.64 -1.86 11.45
CA TYR A 29 3.64 -2.58 12.24
C TYR A 29 4.24 -3.87 12.81
N ASP A 30 4.06 -4.09 14.12
CA ASP A 30 4.55 -5.28 14.84
C ASP A 30 6.04 -5.61 14.59
N ASN A 31 6.91 -4.62 14.75
CA ASN A 31 8.36 -4.72 14.48
C ASN A 31 8.72 -5.15 13.03
N GLN A 32 7.81 -4.96 12.09
CA GLN A 32 8.02 -5.28 10.68
C GLN A 32 7.68 -4.09 9.79
N GLN A 33 8.46 -3.98 8.70
CA GLN A 33 8.30 -2.94 7.69
C GLN A 33 7.63 -3.49 6.45
N TYR A 34 6.68 -2.70 5.95
CA TYR A 34 5.87 -3.01 4.78
C TYR A 34 5.88 -1.82 3.82
N ALA A 35 6.32 -2.04 2.59
CA ALA A 35 6.34 -1.00 1.56
C ALA A 35 5.05 -1.07 0.74
N PHE A 36 4.35 0.06 0.59
CA PHE A 36 3.12 0.15 -0.16
C PHE A 36 3.25 1.14 -1.32
N GLU A 37 2.85 0.69 -2.50
CA GLU A 37 2.77 1.49 -3.71
C GLU A 37 1.30 1.62 -4.12
N ILE A 38 0.79 2.85 -4.20
CA ILE A 38 -0.62 3.12 -4.49
C ILE A 38 -0.78 3.44 -5.97
N GLY A 39 -1.76 2.82 -6.62
CA GLY A 39 -1.98 3.05 -8.05
C GLY A 39 -3.29 2.54 -8.60
N GLY A 40 -3.42 2.65 -9.92
CA GLY A 40 -4.50 2.02 -10.69
C GLY A 40 -4.08 0.64 -11.21
N ALA A 41 -5.05 -0.17 -11.63
CA ALA A 41 -4.86 -1.59 -11.95
C ALA A 41 -3.79 -1.90 -13.02
N ASN A 42 -3.38 -0.90 -13.83
CA ASN A 42 -2.36 -1.06 -14.86
C ASN A 42 -0.91 -0.84 -14.39
N LYS A 43 -0.65 -0.52 -13.10
CA LYS A 43 0.72 -0.46 -12.58
C LYS A 43 1.31 -1.87 -12.51
N LYS A 44 2.25 -2.16 -13.40
CA LYS A 44 3.06 -3.39 -13.42
C LYS A 44 4.52 -3.03 -13.17
N ASP A 45 4.81 -2.44 -12.03
CA ASP A 45 6.19 -2.06 -11.75
C ASP A 45 6.98 -3.26 -11.20
N ALA A 46 7.95 -3.73 -11.98
CA ALA A 46 8.78 -4.86 -11.58
C ALA A 46 9.70 -4.52 -10.41
N GLN A 47 9.96 -3.22 -10.18
CA GLN A 47 10.92 -2.74 -9.19
C GLN A 47 10.54 -3.13 -7.76
N ILE A 48 9.27 -2.99 -7.37
CA ILE A 48 8.87 -3.27 -5.98
C ILE A 48 8.72 -4.77 -5.71
N ARG A 49 8.60 -5.60 -6.75
CA ARG A 49 8.52 -7.07 -6.59
C ARG A 49 9.82 -7.67 -6.03
N GLN A 50 10.94 -6.95 -6.17
CA GLN A 50 12.24 -7.35 -5.61
C GLN A 50 12.41 -6.88 -4.16
N LEU A 51 11.57 -5.96 -3.69
CA LEU A 51 11.57 -5.52 -2.31
C LEU A 51 10.87 -6.57 -1.44
N LYS A 52 11.48 -6.89 -0.31
CA LYS A 52 10.85 -7.74 0.71
C LYS A 52 9.65 -6.98 1.31
N ASN A 53 8.54 -7.68 1.52
CA ASN A 53 7.32 -7.12 2.14
C ASN A 53 6.75 -5.90 1.40
N ALA A 54 6.83 -5.88 0.06
CA ALA A 54 6.29 -4.80 -0.75
C ALA A 54 5.00 -5.19 -1.47
N PHE A 55 4.03 -4.27 -1.44
CA PHE A 55 2.66 -4.48 -1.92
C PHE A 55 2.20 -3.37 -2.84
N PHE A 56 1.38 -3.74 -3.82
CA PHE A 56 0.64 -2.82 -4.66
C PHE A 56 -0.77 -2.66 -4.13
N THR A 57 -1.14 -1.44 -3.79
CA THR A 57 -2.51 -1.09 -3.39
C THR A 57 -3.25 -0.47 -4.57
N LEU A 58 -4.24 -1.20 -5.13
CA LEU A 58 -4.85 -0.88 -6.42
C LEU A 58 -6.35 -0.60 -6.31
N ASP A 59 -6.81 0.48 -6.95
CA ASP A 59 -8.20 0.97 -6.88
C ASP A 59 -9.21 0.11 -7.64
N ASP A 60 -8.88 -0.34 -8.85
CA ASP A 60 -9.82 -1.05 -9.75
C ASP A 60 -9.74 -2.58 -9.62
N LEU A 61 -9.54 -3.08 -8.42
CA LEU A 61 -9.23 -4.49 -8.16
C LEU A 61 -10.29 -5.12 -7.28
N GLU A 62 -10.99 -6.15 -7.78
CA GLU A 62 -12.02 -6.85 -7.01
C GLU A 62 -11.44 -7.95 -6.10
N THR A 63 -10.32 -8.56 -6.51
CA THR A 63 -9.71 -9.68 -5.80
C THR A 63 -8.19 -9.58 -5.81
N GLY A 64 -7.55 -9.53 -4.63
CA GLY A 64 -6.08 -9.47 -4.54
C GLY A 64 -5.39 -10.73 -5.09
N PHE A 65 -4.20 -10.56 -5.69
CA PHE A 65 -3.36 -11.66 -6.13
C PHE A 65 -1.88 -11.38 -5.83
N ALA A 66 -1.21 -12.35 -5.20
CA ALA A 66 0.18 -12.21 -4.73
C ALA A 66 0.35 -10.94 -3.87
N ASN A 67 1.21 -10.00 -4.30
CA ASN A 67 1.47 -8.76 -3.57
C ASN A 67 0.50 -7.64 -3.94
N GLN A 68 -0.62 -7.93 -4.60
CA GLN A 68 -1.64 -6.92 -4.96
C GLN A 68 -2.79 -6.96 -3.97
N ILE A 69 -3.08 -5.82 -3.37
CA ILE A 69 -4.14 -5.62 -2.38
C ILE A 69 -5.12 -4.58 -2.95
N PRO A 70 -6.42 -4.87 -3.00
CA PRO A 70 -7.39 -3.85 -3.35
C PRO A 70 -7.42 -2.69 -2.37
N LEU A 71 -7.44 -1.45 -2.88
CA LEU A 71 -7.42 -0.23 -2.05
C LEU A 71 -8.62 -0.15 -1.11
N TRP A 72 -9.78 -0.67 -1.53
CA TRP A 72 -11.01 -0.62 -0.73
C TRP A 72 -10.96 -1.47 0.56
N LEU A 73 -10.04 -2.44 0.68
CA LEU A 73 -9.86 -3.21 1.92
C LEU A 73 -9.43 -2.33 3.10
N PHE A 74 -8.64 -1.29 2.83
CA PHE A 74 -8.17 -0.36 3.86
C PHE A 74 -9.31 0.52 4.40
N GLY A 75 -10.46 0.57 3.71
CA GLY A 75 -11.67 1.23 4.18
C GLY A 75 -12.36 0.55 5.36
N PHE A 76 -11.93 -0.66 5.77
CA PHE A 76 -12.43 -1.35 6.97
C PHE A 76 -11.62 -1.06 8.24
N LEU A 77 -10.52 -0.31 8.14
CA LEU A 77 -9.59 -0.06 9.25
C LEU A 77 -9.97 1.15 10.13
N TYR A 78 -11.27 1.49 10.18
CA TYR A 78 -11.81 2.59 11.00
C TYR A 78 -11.94 2.23 12.47
#